data_AF-L8H135-F1
#
_entry.id   AF-L8H135-F1
#
_cell.length_a   1.000
_cell.length_b   1.000
_cell.length_c   1.000
_cell.angle_alpha   90.00
_cell.angle_beta   90.00
_cell.angle_gamma   90.00
#
_symmetry.space_group_name_H-M   'P 1'
#
loop_
_entity.id
_entity.type
_entity.pdbx_description
1 polymer ?
#
loop_
_entity_poly.entity_id
_entity_poly.type
_entity_poly.pdbx_seq_one_letter_code
_entity_poly.pdbx_strand_id
1 'polypeptide(L)'
;MLTTGGGWQDQVGGLLPGIKFSESPASLPLSIEFEVLDVPESFIDTLNQHMICIYTGRTRLARGLLQDVLRRWHARRPEIVRLTADLVGNAHLLRAALLAGNLPAVGACLGTYWTQKKAMAGGAEPAEVTAMIECVQDCIYGCALGGAGGGGFLMLITKMPNDLDRIRAKLSSLPHFHSLVFHAGTVDMTPPAVHIVESLQATPSTS
;
A
#
# COMPACT_ATOMS: atom_id res chain seq x y z
N MET A 1 -10.90 -4.32 -24.56
CA MET A 1 -9.68 -4.72 -23.80
C MET A 1 -9.06 -3.47 -23.23
N LEU A 2 -8.97 -3.35 -21.90
CA LEU A 2 -8.18 -2.27 -21.27
C LEU A 2 -6.70 -2.52 -21.61
N THR A 3 -6.12 -1.64 -22.42
CA THR A 3 -4.77 -1.78 -23.01
C THR A 3 -3.64 -1.24 -22.13
N THR A 4 -3.96 -0.82 -20.90
CA THR A 4 -2.98 -0.43 -19.90
C THR A 4 -2.50 -1.68 -19.15
N GLY A 5 -1.24 -2.08 -19.36
CA GLY A 5 -0.59 -3.08 -18.52
C GLY A 5 -0.61 -2.62 -17.07
N GLY A 6 -1.37 -3.32 -16.23
CA GLY A 6 -1.56 -3.01 -14.82
C GLY A 6 -1.57 -4.30 -13.99
N GLY A 7 -1.39 -4.15 -12.67
CA GLY A 7 -1.55 -5.26 -11.73
C GLY A 7 -3.02 -5.57 -11.46
N TRP A 8 -3.26 -6.58 -10.64
CA TRP A 8 -4.59 -7.02 -10.21
C TRP A 8 -4.92 -6.68 -8.75
N GLN A 9 -3.94 -6.13 -8.02
CA GLN A 9 -4.02 -5.84 -6.59
C GLN A 9 -5.12 -4.83 -6.23
N ASP A 10 -5.40 -3.85 -7.09
CA ASP A 10 -6.36 -2.78 -6.81
C ASP A 10 -7.80 -3.32 -6.90
N GLN A 11 -8.04 -4.28 -7.80
CA GLN A 11 -9.31 -4.99 -7.91
C GLN A 11 -9.57 -5.82 -6.66
N VAL A 12 -8.58 -6.60 -6.19
CA VAL A 12 -8.74 -7.36 -4.93
C VAL A 12 -8.91 -6.41 -3.74
N GLY A 13 -8.12 -5.34 -3.70
CA GLY A 13 -8.11 -4.36 -2.61
C GLY A 13 -9.42 -3.57 -2.46
N GLY A 14 -10.06 -3.22 -3.57
CA GLY A 14 -11.27 -2.37 -3.58
C GLY A 14 -12.60 -3.11 -3.48
N LEU A 15 -12.64 -4.43 -3.66
CA LEU A 15 -13.89 -5.20 -3.62
C LEU A 15 -14.26 -5.74 -2.23
N LEU A 16 -13.30 -5.86 -1.31
CA LEU A 16 -13.50 -6.56 -0.04
C LEU A 16 -13.12 -5.68 1.15
N PRO A 17 -13.81 -5.81 2.30
CA PRO A 17 -13.43 -5.13 3.51
C PRO A 17 -12.11 -5.64 4.08
N GLY A 18 -11.54 -4.89 5.02
CA GLY A 18 -10.43 -5.30 5.86
C GLY A 18 -9.10 -5.42 5.12
N ILE A 19 -8.23 -6.25 5.68
CA ILE A 19 -6.88 -6.51 5.16
C ILE A 19 -6.92 -7.78 4.33
N LYS A 20 -6.41 -7.71 3.10
CA LYS A 20 -6.41 -8.82 2.16
C LYS A 20 -4.99 -9.32 1.96
N PHE A 21 -4.86 -10.64 1.87
CA PHE A 21 -3.67 -11.28 1.34
C PHE A 21 -4.06 -11.99 0.05
N SER A 22 -3.19 -11.95 -0.94
CA SER A 22 -3.52 -12.43 -2.26
C SER A 22 -2.28 -12.79 -3.04
N GLU A 23 -2.40 -13.83 -3.85
CA GLU A 23 -1.30 -14.44 -4.57
C GLU A 23 -1.76 -14.90 -5.95
N SER A 24 -0.79 -15.15 -6.82
CA SER A 24 -1.04 -15.77 -8.11
C SER A 24 -0.09 -16.95 -8.29
N PRO A 25 -0.61 -18.19 -8.40
CA PRO A 25 0.21 -19.33 -8.74
C PRO A 25 0.98 -19.11 -10.05
N ALA A 26 2.17 -19.70 -10.16
CA ALA A 26 3.00 -19.62 -11.36
C ALA A 26 2.46 -20.52 -12.51
N SER A 27 1.19 -20.34 -12.86
CA SER A 27 0.46 -21.10 -13.88
C SER A 27 -0.29 -20.19 -14.85
N LEU A 28 -0.60 -20.71 -16.03
CA LEU A 28 -1.46 -20.06 -17.02
C LEU A 28 -2.76 -20.89 -17.22
N PRO A 29 -3.92 -20.22 -17.43
CA PRO A 29 -4.13 -18.77 -17.37
C PRO A 29 -3.90 -18.22 -15.95
N LEU A 30 -3.61 -16.91 -15.85
CA LEU A 30 -3.40 -16.25 -14.56
C LEU A 30 -4.62 -16.45 -13.67
N SER A 31 -4.44 -17.07 -12.50
CA SER A 31 -5.42 -17.14 -11.43
C SER A 31 -4.98 -16.28 -10.26
N ILE A 32 -5.93 -15.70 -9.56
CA ILE A 32 -5.69 -14.90 -8.36
C ILE A 32 -6.42 -15.59 -7.22
N GLU A 33 -5.66 -15.97 -6.21
CA GLU A 33 -6.18 -16.49 -4.95
C GLU A 33 -6.07 -15.37 -3.92
N PHE A 34 -7.10 -15.21 -3.09
CA PHE A 34 -7.10 -14.20 -2.04
C PHE A 34 -7.84 -14.68 -0.81
N GLU A 35 -7.53 -14.06 0.32
CA GLU A 35 -8.24 -14.21 1.57
C GLU A 35 -8.39 -12.83 2.24
N VAL A 36 -9.47 -12.65 2.99
CA VAL A 36 -9.57 -11.59 3.99
C VAL A 36 -8.91 -12.13 5.25
N LEU A 37 -7.87 -11.46 5.74
CA LEU A 37 -7.14 -11.91 6.91
C LEU A 37 -8.00 -11.73 8.16
N ASP A 38 -8.14 -12.80 8.93
CA ASP A 38 -8.79 -12.80 10.25
C ASP A 38 -7.84 -12.21 11.30
N VAL A 39 -7.67 -10.89 11.23
CA VAL A 39 -6.84 -10.12 12.15
C VAL A 39 -7.66 -9.80 13.40
N PRO A 40 -7.12 -10.01 14.62
CA PRO A 40 -7.85 -9.70 15.85
C PRO A 40 -8.36 -8.26 15.87
N GLU A 41 -9.62 -8.06 16.25
CA GLU A 41 -10.25 -6.73 16.30
C GLU A 41 -9.46 -5.75 17.18
N SER A 42 -8.96 -6.21 18.33
CA SER A 42 -8.08 -5.43 19.21
C SER A 42 -6.77 -4.99 18.54
N PHE A 43 -6.28 -5.78 17.59
CA PHE A 43 -5.12 -5.40 16.80
C PHE A 43 -5.47 -4.44 15.67
N ILE A 44 -6.67 -4.53 15.08
CA ILE A 44 -7.17 -3.50 14.15
C ILE A 44 -7.25 -2.14 14.85
N ASP A 45 -7.77 -2.08 16.07
CA ASP A 45 -7.79 -0.85 16.87
C ASP A 45 -6.37 -0.32 17.14
N THR A 46 -5.45 -1.21 17.51
CA THR A 46 -4.03 -0.87 17.68
C THR A 46 -3.44 -0.30 16.39
N LEU A 47 -3.70 -0.96 15.25
CA LEU A 47 -3.20 -0.52 13.96
C LEU A 47 -3.77 0.86 13.59
N ASN A 48 -5.06 1.10 13.80
CA ASN A 48 -5.74 2.37 13.54
C ASN A 48 -5.14 3.53 14.37
N GLN A 49 -4.78 3.27 15.62
CA GLN A 49 -4.14 4.29 16.48
C GLN A 49 -2.70 4.59 16.05
N HIS A 50 -2.02 3.67 15.36
CA HIS A 50 -0.61 3.80 14.99
C HIS A 50 -0.38 4.12 13.51
N MET A 51 -1.43 4.09 12.68
CA MET A 51 -1.32 4.30 11.24
C MET A 51 -1.55 5.76 10.86
N ILE A 52 -0.59 6.34 10.15
CA ILE A 52 -0.69 7.71 9.60
C ILE A 52 -0.47 7.65 8.10
N CYS A 53 -1.32 8.37 7.36
CA CYS A 53 -1.20 8.57 5.92
C CYS A 53 -0.89 10.04 5.64
N ILE A 54 0.22 10.30 4.95
CA ILE A 54 0.63 11.65 4.56
C ILE A 54 0.57 11.76 3.04
N TYR A 55 -0.34 12.57 2.51
CA TYR A 55 -0.32 12.92 1.10
C TYR A 55 0.84 13.88 0.83
N THR A 56 1.73 13.52 -0.09
CA THR A 56 2.97 14.27 -0.34
C THR A 56 2.80 15.39 -1.36
N GLY A 57 1.60 15.61 -1.93
CA GLY A 57 1.37 16.67 -2.93
C GLY A 57 2.01 16.43 -4.30
N ARG A 58 2.68 15.29 -4.51
CA ARG A 58 3.40 14.96 -5.73
C ARG A 58 2.71 13.82 -6.47
N THR A 59 2.65 13.93 -7.80
CA THR A 59 2.28 12.86 -8.71
C THR A 59 3.36 12.76 -9.79
N ARG A 60 4.15 11.68 -9.78
CA ARG A 60 5.05 11.37 -10.91
C ARG A 60 4.46 10.20 -11.69
N LEU A 61 4.33 10.39 -12.99
CA LEU A 61 3.98 9.30 -13.91
C LEU A 61 5.13 8.28 -13.97
N ALA A 62 4.88 7.07 -13.48
CA ALA A 62 5.79 5.93 -13.50
C ALA A 62 5.98 5.29 -14.90
N ARG A 63 5.61 5.98 -15.99
CA ARG A 63 5.47 5.40 -17.33
C ARG A 63 6.78 4.82 -17.90
N GLY A 64 7.94 5.37 -17.54
CA GLY A 64 9.25 4.84 -17.92
C GLY A 64 9.78 3.73 -17.00
N LEU A 65 9.39 3.77 -15.72
CA LEU A 65 9.91 2.89 -14.68
C LEU A 65 9.47 1.43 -14.89
N LEU A 66 8.19 1.24 -15.22
CA LEU A 66 7.63 -0.10 -15.41
C LEU A 66 8.27 -0.81 -16.60
N GLN A 67 8.55 -0.09 -17.68
CA GLN A 67 9.20 -0.66 -18.88
C GLN A 67 10.59 -1.23 -18.54
N ASP A 68 11.38 -0.52 -17.71
CA ASP A 68 12.70 -1.00 -17.29
C ASP A 68 12.64 -2.20 -16.34
N VAL A 69 11.64 -2.27 -15.47
CA VAL A 69 11.38 -3.45 -14.63
C VAL A 69 11.05 -4.65 -15.52
N LEU A 70 10.10 -4.50 -16.45
CA LEU A 70 9.68 -5.58 -17.35
C LEU A 70 10.84 -6.04 -18.24
N ARG A 71 11.64 -5.12 -18.79
CA ARG A 71 12.81 -5.45 -19.61
C ARG A 71 13.83 -6.30 -18.83
N ARG A 72 14.16 -5.92 -17.60
CA ARG A 72 15.07 -6.71 -16.75
C ARG A 72 14.49 -8.07 -16.40
N TRP A 73 13.18 -8.13 -16.14
CA TRP A 73 12.47 -9.38 -15.85
C TRP A 73 12.50 -10.35 -17.03
N HIS A 74 12.17 -9.87 -18.24
CA HIS A 74 12.24 -10.66 -19.48
C HIS A 74 13.67 -11.15 -19.77
N ALA A 75 14.68 -10.33 -19.46
CA ALA A 75 16.09 -10.72 -19.58
C ALA A 75 16.58 -11.64 -18.45
N ARG A 76 15.69 -12.03 -17.50
CA ARG A 76 15.99 -12.94 -16.37
C ARG A 76 17.23 -12.54 -15.58
N ARG A 77 17.40 -11.22 -15.42
CA ARG A 77 18.52 -10.63 -14.68
C ARG A 77 18.55 -11.16 -13.23
N PRO A 78 19.65 -11.73 -12.72
CA PRO A 78 19.65 -12.38 -11.40
C PRO A 78 19.17 -11.47 -10.27
N GLU A 79 19.50 -10.18 -10.33
CA GLU A 79 19.09 -9.19 -9.35
C GLU A 79 17.58 -8.96 -9.30
N ILE A 80 16.89 -8.95 -10.45
CA ILE A 80 15.45 -8.71 -10.49
C ILE A 80 14.67 -9.95 -10.09
N VAL A 81 15.16 -11.13 -10.47
CA VAL A 81 14.55 -12.41 -10.09
C VAL A 81 14.59 -12.59 -8.58
N ARG A 82 15.76 -12.35 -7.96
CA ARG A 82 15.91 -12.40 -6.51
C ARG A 82 15.03 -11.35 -5.82
N LEU A 83 15.07 -10.11 -6.29
CA LEU A 83 14.28 -9.04 -5.68
C LEU A 83 12.76 -9.31 -5.73
N THR A 84 12.24 -9.87 -6.82
CA THR A 84 10.83 -10.26 -6.89
C THR A 84 10.52 -11.40 -5.92
N ALA A 85 11.40 -12.39 -5.76
CA ALA A 85 11.24 -13.43 -4.76
C ALA A 85 11.26 -12.85 -3.33
N ASP A 86 12.16 -11.91 -3.06
CA ASP A 86 12.24 -11.22 -1.75
C ASP A 86 10.99 -10.40 -1.46
N LEU A 87 10.37 -9.77 -2.48
CA LEU A 87 9.09 -9.06 -2.34
C LEU A 87 7.95 -10.02 -1.95
N VAL A 88 7.88 -11.18 -2.59
CA VAL A 88 6.89 -12.22 -2.25
C VAL A 88 7.13 -12.72 -0.83
N GLY A 89 8.37 -13.04 -0.47
CA GLY A 89 8.73 -13.45 0.89
C GLY A 89 8.33 -12.41 1.94
N ASN A 90 8.59 -11.13 1.69
CA ASN A 90 8.21 -10.05 2.59
C ASN A 90 6.67 -9.89 2.71
N ALA A 91 5.91 -10.17 1.65
CA ALA A 91 4.45 -10.19 1.73
C ALA A 91 3.92 -11.30 2.67
N HIS A 92 4.52 -12.50 2.63
CA HIS A 92 4.17 -13.55 3.59
C HIS A 92 4.58 -13.19 5.03
N LEU A 93 5.73 -12.53 5.22
CA LEU A 93 6.13 -12.04 6.54
C LEU A 93 5.16 -10.99 7.08
N LEU A 94 4.71 -10.06 6.23
CA LEU A 94 3.70 -9.08 6.60
C LEU A 94 2.37 -9.76 6.98
N ARG A 95 1.93 -10.75 6.20
CA ARG A 95 0.74 -11.57 6.52
C ARG A 95 0.88 -12.21 7.90
N ALA A 96 2.00 -12.87 8.17
CA ALA A 96 2.24 -13.51 9.46
C ALA A 96 2.27 -12.49 10.62
N ALA A 97 2.90 -11.32 10.42
CA ALA A 97 2.96 -10.26 11.42
C ALA A 97 1.58 -9.69 11.74
N LEU A 98 0.72 -9.50 10.74
CA LEU A 98 -0.66 -9.03 10.90
C LEU A 98 -1.49 -10.04 11.71
N LEU A 99 -1.46 -11.33 11.34
CA LEU A 99 -2.18 -12.39 12.05
C LEU A 99 -1.67 -12.58 13.48
N ALA A 100 -0.39 -12.35 13.73
CA ALA A 100 0.21 -12.44 15.06
C ALA A 100 -0.01 -11.17 15.91
N GLY A 101 -0.61 -10.12 15.38
CA GLY A 101 -0.77 -8.84 16.08
C GLY A 101 0.55 -8.15 16.42
N ASN A 102 1.59 -8.32 15.58
CA ASN A 102 2.92 -7.81 15.84
C ASN A 102 3.18 -6.48 15.08
N LEU A 103 2.81 -5.36 15.71
CA LEU A 103 2.94 -4.02 15.12
C LEU A 103 4.39 -3.66 14.73
N PRO A 104 5.43 -3.91 15.55
CA PRO A 104 6.82 -3.69 15.14
C PRO A 104 7.20 -4.46 13.87
N ALA A 105 6.78 -5.72 13.76
CA ALA A 105 7.07 -6.55 12.59
C ALA A 105 6.32 -6.05 11.34
N VAL A 106 5.08 -5.57 11.47
CA VAL A 106 4.33 -4.91 10.39
C VAL A 106 5.12 -3.70 9.87
N GLY A 107 5.57 -2.82 10.77
CA GLY A 107 6.38 -1.66 10.40
C GLY A 107 7.70 -2.05 9.71
N ALA A 108 8.40 -3.05 10.22
CA ALA A 108 9.63 -3.57 9.61
C ALA A 108 9.38 -4.11 8.19
N CYS A 109 8.26 -4.80 7.95
CA CYS A 109 7.87 -5.27 6.63
C CYS A 109 7.59 -4.12 5.66
N LEU A 110 6.99 -3.01 6.13
CA LEU A 110 6.79 -1.81 5.31
C LEU A 110 8.13 -1.16 4.93
N GLY A 111 9.06 -1.01 5.88
CA GLY A 111 10.39 -0.47 5.60
C GLY A 111 11.21 -1.35 4.64
N THR A 112 11.09 -2.67 4.77
CA THR A 112 11.68 -3.65 3.86
C THR A 112 11.07 -3.53 2.47
N TYR A 113 9.73 -3.50 2.38
CA TYR A 113 9.02 -3.29 1.12
C TYR A 113 9.44 -1.97 0.44
N TRP A 114 9.59 -0.89 1.20
CA TRP A 114 10.07 0.38 0.67
C TRP A 114 11.45 0.24 0.04
N THR A 115 12.40 -0.37 0.75
CA THR A 115 13.76 -0.61 0.25
C THR A 115 13.76 -1.47 -1.02
N GLN A 116 12.98 -2.56 -1.02
CA GLN A 116 12.83 -3.44 -2.18
C GLN A 116 12.21 -2.72 -3.38
N LYS A 117 11.17 -1.91 -3.14
CA LYS A 117 10.51 -1.09 -4.17
C LYS A 117 11.47 -0.09 -4.80
N LYS A 118 12.36 0.52 -4.02
CA LYS A 118 13.42 1.40 -4.55
C LYS A 118 14.38 0.65 -5.44
N ALA A 119 14.85 -0.54 -5.01
CA ALA A 119 15.72 -1.38 -5.83
C ALA A 119 15.03 -1.82 -7.14
N MET A 120 13.72 -2.09 -7.08
CA MET A 120 12.90 -2.43 -8.24
C MET A 120 12.86 -1.27 -9.21
N ALA A 121 12.74 -0.04 -8.72
CA ALA A 121 12.62 1.18 -9.49
C ALA A 121 13.95 1.86 -9.86
N GLY A 122 15.11 1.20 -9.67
CA GLY A 122 16.41 1.83 -9.91
C GLY A 122 16.67 3.07 -9.05
N GLY A 123 16.08 3.14 -7.84
CA GLY A 123 16.26 4.26 -6.90
C GLY A 123 15.44 5.50 -7.23
N ALA A 124 14.39 5.40 -8.06
CA ALA A 124 13.50 6.52 -8.38
C ALA A 124 12.61 6.94 -7.19
N GLU A 125 13.22 7.45 -6.11
CA GLU A 125 12.53 8.10 -5.00
C GLU A 125 12.61 9.62 -5.12
N PRO A 126 11.52 10.36 -4.88
CA PRO A 126 11.61 11.81 -4.72
C PRO A 126 12.43 12.13 -3.47
N ALA A 127 13.48 12.96 -3.58
CA ALA A 127 14.34 13.35 -2.46
C ALA A 127 13.57 13.90 -1.25
N GLU A 128 12.44 14.56 -1.51
CA GLU A 128 11.51 15.05 -0.49
C GLU A 128 10.95 13.92 0.38
N VAL A 129 10.58 12.77 -0.22
CA VAL A 129 10.06 11.62 0.53
C VAL A 129 11.17 11.01 1.38
N THR A 130 12.39 10.92 0.87
CA THR A 130 13.55 10.45 1.64
C THR A 130 13.78 11.33 2.88
N ALA A 131 13.82 12.66 2.70
CA ALA A 131 14.00 13.60 3.80
C ALA A 131 12.87 13.51 4.83
N MET A 132 11.61 13.34 4.39
CA MET A 132 10.48 13.11 5.29
C MET A 132 10.69 11.86 6.16
N ILE A 133 11.08 10.74 5.55
CA ILE A 133 11.30 9.47 6.26
C ILE A 133 12.43 9.64 7.29
N GLU A 134 13.55 10.25 6.90
CA GLU A 134 14.70 10.52 7.78
C GLU A 134 14.30 11.32 9.04
N CYS A 135 13.47 12.36 8.90
CA CYS A 135 13.02 13.19 10.02
C CYS A 135 12.20 12.43 11.07
N VAL A 136 11.50 11.35 10.67
CA VAL A 136 10.55 10.63 11.53
C VAL A 136 10.99 9.22 11.89
N GLN A 137 12.15 8.73 11.43
CA GLN A 137 12.60 7.35 11.65
C GLN A 137 12.63 6.95 13.13
N ASP A 138 12.93 7.86 14.04
CA ASP A 138 12.95 7.60 15.48
C ASP A 138 11.53 7.39 16.06
N CYS A 139 10.49 7.90 15.42
CA CYS A 139 9.09 7.81 15.82
C CYS A 139 8.33 6.61 15.22
N ILE A 140 8.89 5.92 14.22
CA ILE A 140 8.16 4.90 13.45
C ILE A 140 8.82 3.52 13.55
N TYR A 141 8.00 2.46 13.47
CA TYR A 141 8.50 1.10 13.21
C TYR A 141 8.86 0.91 11.74
N GLY A 142 8.20 1.64 10.84
CA GLY A 142 8.56 1.72 9.43
C GLY A 142 7.50 2.41 8.59
N CYS A 143 7.77 2.51 7.29
CA CYS A 143 6.95 3.26 6.36
C CYS A 143 7.12 2.76 4.92
N ALA A 144 6.13 3.06 4.08
CA ALA A 144 6.22 2.87 2.65
C ALA A 144 5.38 3.89 1.89
N LEU A 145 5.85 4.28 0.71
CA LEU A 145 5.05 5.08 -0.23
C LEU A 145 4.10 4.16 -1.00
N GLY A 146 2.81 4.48 -1.02
CA GLY A 146 1.79 3.75 -1.76
C GLY A 146 1.91 3.85 -3.28
N GLY A 147 1.13 3.04 -4.01
CA GLY A 147 1.02 3.07 -5.47
C GLY A 147 2.28 2.64 -6.23
N ALA A 148 2.41 3.01 -7.51
CA ALA A 148 3.55 2.62 -8.35
C ALA A 148 4.86 3.39 -8.07
N GLY A 149 4.83 4.39 -7.17
CA GLY A 149 5.99 5.23 -6.80
C GLY A 149 5.96 6.64 -7.39
N GLY A 150 6.82 7.51 -6.87
CA GLY A 150 7.00 8.89 -7.37
C GLY A 150 6.09 9.97 -6.78
N GLY A 151 5.28 9.62 -5.78
CA GLY A 151 4.40 10.54 -5.03
C GLY A 151 3.23 9.79 -4.37
N GLY A 152 2.15 10.50 -4.06
CA GLY A 152 0.95 9.92 -3.45
C GLY A 152 0.99 9.93 -1.92
N PHE A 153 0.60 8.81 -1.29
CA PHE A 153 0.52 8.69 0.16
C PHE A 153 1.74 7.97 0.72
N LEU A 154 2.43 8.60 1.67
CA LEU A 154 3.38 7.95 2.55
C LEU A 154 2.62 7.38 3.75
N MET A 155 2.65 6.06 3.91
CA MET A 155 2.06 5.37 5.05
C MET A 155 3.14 5.14 6.10
N LEU A 156 2.83 5.46 7.36
CA LEU A 156 3.70 5.31 8.52
C LEU A 156 3.02 4.41 9.56
N ILE A 157 3.82 3.60 10.26
CA ILE A 157 3.42 2.90 11.48
C ILE A 157 4.23 3.47 12.64
N THR A 158 3.59 4.22 13.52
CA THR A 158 4.24 4.92 14.64
C THR A 158 4.54 3.97 15.80
N LYS A 159 5.52 4.33 16.62
CA LYS A 159 5.85 3.61 17.87
C LYS A 159 4.87 3.92 18.99
N MET A 160 4.37 5.15 19.02
CA MET A 160 3.36 5.61 19.99
C MET A 160 1.99 5.71 19.30
N PRO A 161 0.88 5.39 20.00
CA PRO A 161 -0.46 5.60 19.46
C PRO A 161 -0.76 7.09 19.33
N ASN A 162 -1.54 7.45 18.31
CA ASN A 162 -2.05 8.79 18.04
C ASN A 162 -0.95 9.86 17.91
N ASP A 163 0.25 9.49 17.42
CA ASP A 163 1.44 10.35 17.40
C ASP A 163 1.46 11.39 16.24
N LEU A 164 0.29 11.73 15.70
CA LEU A 164 0.15 12.59 14.52
C LEU A 164 0.77 13.97 14.72
N ASP A 165 0.55 14.58 15.88
CA ASP A 165 1.05 15.93 16.16
C ASP A 165 2.58 15.96 16.28
N ARG A 166 3.19 14.92 16.85
CA ARG A 166 4.66 14.79 16.91
C ARG A 166 5.25 14.61 15.51
N ILE A 167 4.62 13.79 14.67
CA ILE A 167 5.02 13.62 13.27
C ILE A 167 4.92 14.94 12.51
N ARG A 168 3.81 15.69 12.66
CA ARG A 168 3.64 17.02 12.06
C ARG A 168 4.71 18.00 12.53
N ALA A 169 4.99 18.03 13.84
CA ALA A 169 6.02 18.90 14.41
C ALA A 169 7.41 18.59 13.84
N LYS A 170 7.78 17.30 13.72
CA LYS A 170 9.06 16.88 13.12
C LYS A 170 9.21 17.30 11.66
N LEU A 171 8.13 17.23 10.88
CA LEU A 171 8.15 17.60 9.47
C LEU A 171 7.99 19.10 9.20
N SER A 172 7.67 19.91 10.23
CA SER A 172 7.37 21.35 10.09
C SER A 172 8.51 22.19 9.51
N SER A 173 9.75 21.72 9.66
CA SER A 173 10.94 22.40 9.14
C SER A 173 11.22 22.12 7.67
N LEU A 174 10.49 21.21 7.03
CA LEU A 174 10.72 20.85 5.63
C LEU A 174 10.21 21.94 4.67
N PRO A 175 10.96 22.28 3.60
CA PRO A 175 10.59 23.35 2.66
C PRO A 175 9.20 23.25 2.01
N HIS A 176 8.63 22.05 1.93
CA HIS A 176 7.33 21.78 1.32
C HIS A 176 6.26 21.32 2.32
N PHE A 177 6.48 21.53 3.62
CA PHE A 177 5.55 21.11 4.68
C PHE A 177 4.09 21.55 4.44
N HIS A 178 3.88 22.77 3.94
CA HIS A 178 2.54 23.30 3.66
C HIS A 178 1.76 22.55 2.57
N SER A 179 2.44 21.76 1.74
CA SER A 179 1.80 20.91 0.71
C SER A 179 1.42 19.52 1.22
N LEU A 180 1.87 19.16 2.43
CA LEU A 180 1.58 17.88 3.06
C LEU A 180 0.17 17.91 3.66
N VAL A 181 -0.60 16.86 3.38
CA VAL A 181 -1.90 16.64 4.05
C VAL A 181 -1.78 15.41 4.92
N PHE A 182 -2.14 15.56 6.19
CA PHE A 182 -1.98 14.56 7.23
C PHE A 182 -3.31 13.93 7.56
N HIS A 183 -3.36 12.60 7.57
CA HIS A 183 -4.56 11.82 7.89
C HIS A 183 -4.20 10.73 8.90
N ALA A 184 -5.09 10.52 9.88
CA ALA A 184 -5.13 9.24 10.58
C ALA A 184 -5.60 8.16 9.60
N GLY A 185 -4.94 7.01 9.58
CA GLY A 185 -5.33 5.88 8.75
C GLY A 185 -6.22 4.93 9.53
N THR A 186 -7.31 4.46 8.91
CA THR A 186 -8.17 3.42 9.48
C THR A 186 -8.34 2.27 8.51
N VAL A 187 -8.38 1.05 9.02
CA VAL A 187 -8.80 -0.12 8.26
C VAL A 187 -10.33 -0.12 8.19
N ASP A 188 -10.88 -0.04 6.99
CA ASP A 188 -12.32 -0.16 6.79
C ASP A 188 -12.73 -1.64 6.81
N MET A 189 -13.51 -2.03 7.81
CA MET A 189 -14.04 -3.39 7.97
C MET A 189 -15.44 -3.55 7.35
N THR A 190 -15.97 -2.51 6.69
CA THR A 190 -17.33 -2.49 6.15
C THR A 190 -17.35 -3.07 4.73
N PRO A 191 -18.14 -4.13 4.46
CA PRO A 191 -18.25 -4.64 3.10
C PRO A 191 -18.96 -3.62 2.19
N PRO A 192 -18.59 -3.53 0.91
CA PRO A 192 -19.32 -2.67 -0.03
C PRO A 192 -20.78 -3.13 -0.16
N ALA A 193 -21.70 -2.18 0.00
CA ALA A 193 -23.14 -2.41 -0.11
C ALA A 193 -23.71 -1.70 -1.34
N VAL A 194 -24.60 -2.38 -2.07
CA VAL A 194 -25.40 -1.79 -3.15
C VAL A 194 -26.84 -1.75 -2.70
N HIS A 195 -27.43 -0.55 -2.67
CA HIS A 195 -28.85 -0.35 -2.40
C HIS A 195 -29.58 -0.06 -3.71
N ILE A 196 -30.63 -0.82 -4.00
CA ILE A 196 -31.54 -0.54 -5.12
C ILE A 196 -32.51 0.54 -4.64
N VAL A 197 -32.42 1.74 -5.22
CA VAL A 197 -33.20 2.90 -4.77
C VAL A 197 -34.63 2.92 -5.35
N GLU A 198 -34.86 2.26 -6.50
CA GLU A 198 -36.20 2.08 -7.10
C GLU A 198 -36.19 0.91 -8.09
N SER A 199 -37.19 0.02 -8.02
CA SER A 199 -37.48 -0.91 -9.12
C SER A 199 -38.43 -0.21 -10.09
N LEU A 200 -37.94 0.17 -11.27
CA LEU A 200 -38.82 0.55 -12.38
C LEU A 200 -39.60 -0.70 -12.80
N GLN A 201 -40.81 -0.88 -12.24
CA GLN A 201 -41.77 -1.84 -12.80
C GLN A 201 -42.13 -1.35 -14.19
N ALA A 202 -41.83 -2.16 -15.22
CA ALA A 202 -42.33 -1.92 -16.55
C ALA A 202 -43.86 -1.92 -16.48
N THR A 203 -44.48 -0.76 -16.71
CA THR A 203 -45.93 -0.67 -16.89
C THR A 203 -46.31 -1.61 -18.04
N PRO A 204 -47.25 -2.56 -17.84
CA PRO A 204 -47.69 -3.40 -18.93
C PRO A 204 -48.32 -2.51 -20.00
N SER A 205 -47.85 -2.64 -21.23
CA SER A 205 -48.45 -2.01 -22.40
C SER A 205 -49.89 -2.49 -22.49
N THR A 206 -50.84 -1.59 -22.25
CA THR A 206 -52.25 -1.82 -22.55
C THR A 206 -52.39 -2.04 -24.05
N SER A 207 -52.79 -3.26 -24.42
CA SER A 207 -53.17 -3.69 -25.76
C SER A 207 -54.38 -2.93 -26.30
#